data_AF-A0ABC8CEI6-F1
#
_entry.id   AF-A0ABC8CEI6-F1
#
_cell.length_a   1.000
_cell.length_b   1.000
_cell.length_c   1.000
_cell.angle_alpha   90.00
_cell.angle_beta   90.00
_cell.angle_gamma   90.00
#
_symmetry.space_group_name_H-M   'P 1'
#
loop_
_entity.id
_entity.type
_entity.pdbx_description
1 polymer ?
#
loop_
_entity_poly.entity_id
_entity_poly.type
_entity_poly.pdbx_seq_one_letter_code
_entity_poly.pdbx_strand_id
1 'polypeptide(L)'
;MTSLSDSSALSKAEGVRMQRVRNVLEKTFNPIVLEIEDESHRHAHHKAMVRGPEAGATETHFRVLMVSAAFEGVNRVNRSRMVHEALAPEFSSGLHALALTLRTPQESEKVA
;
A
#
# COMPACT_ATOMS: atom_id res chain seq x y z
N MET A 1 -16.56 -15.09 -24.27
CA MET A 1 -16.44 -13.64 -24.01
C MET A 1 -15.87 -13.48 -22.61
N THR A 2 -14.86 -12.63 -22.50
CA THR A 2 -13.69 -12.73 -21.64
C THR A 2 -14.00 -12.57 -20.14
N SER A 3 -13.42 -13.47 -19.35
CA SER A 3 -13.52 -13.53 -17.88
C SER A 3 -13.04 -12.22 -17.24
N LEU A 4 -13.96 -11.49 -16.62
CA LEU A 4 -13.71 -10.34 -15.76
C LEU A 4 -14.54 -10.58 -14.51
N SER A 5 -13.96 -11.16 -13.45
CA SER A 5 -14.38 -11.05 -12.05
C SER A 5 -13.68 -12.14 -11.22
N ASP A 6 -12.40 -11.96 -10.94
CA ASP A 6 -11.77 -12.74 -9.85
C ASP A 6 -10.83 -11.86 -9.02
N SER A 7 -11.33 -10.69 -8.59
CA SER A 7 -10.64 -9.84 -7.61
C SER A 7 -10.96 -10.26 -6.16
N SER A 8 -11.89 -11.21 -5.96
CA SER A 8 -12.32 -11.68 -4.64
C SER A 8 -11.44 -12.79 -4.05
N ALA A 9 -10.63 -13.48 -4.87
CA ALA A 9 -9.76 -14.55 -4.41
C ALA A 9 -8.44 -14.06 -3.80
N LEU A 10 -7.97 -12.85 -4.18
CA LEU A 10 -6.74 -12.25 -3.63
C LEU A 10 -6.88 -11.79 -2.17
N SER A 11 -8.08 -11.39 -1.72
CA SER A 11 -8.29 -10.85 -0.37
C SER A 11 -8.21 -11.88 0.76
N LYS A 12 -8.19 -13.19 0.47
CA LYS A 12 -8.27 -14.24 1.50
C LYS A 12 -6.90 -14.63 2.09
N ALA A 13 -5.81 -14.21 1.46
CA ALA A 13 -4.42 -14.47 1.89
C ALA A 13 -3.69 -13.23 2.42
N GLU A 14 -4.34 -12.07 2.41
CA GLU A 14 -3.76 -10.81 2.84
C GLU A 14 -3.84 -10.67 4.37
N GLY A 15 -2.75 -10.22 4.99
CA GLY A 15 -2.70 -10.05 6.43
C GLY A 15 -3.65 -8.94 6.92
N VAL A 16 -3.97 -8.96 8.21
CA VAL A 16 -5.00 -8.08 8.80
C VAL A 16 -4.62 -6.60 8.63
N ARG A 17 -3.32 -6.26 8.68
CA ARG A 17 -2.87 -4.87 8.47
C ARG A 17 -3.01 -4.47 7.01
N MET A 18 -2.61 -5.32 6.06
CA MET A 18 -2.80 -5.05 4.63
C MET A 18 -4.27 -4.76 4.30
N GLN A 19 -5.21 -5.54 4.84
CA GLN A 19 -6.63 -5.31 4.60
C GLN A 19 -7.12 -3.94 5.12
N ARG A 20 -6.64 -3.50 6.29
CA ARG A 20 -6.98 -2.17 6.82
C ARG A 20 -6.42 -1.05 5.93
N VAL A 21 -5.15 -1.18 5.53
CA VAL A 21 -4.49 -0.24 4.60
C VAL A 21 -5.28 -0.16 3.29
N ARG A 22 -5.62 -1.30 2.68
CA ARG A 22 -6.45 -1.36 1.47
C ARG A 22 -7.76 -0.60 1.65
N ASN A 23 -8.52 -0.93 2.69
CA ASN A 23 -9.83 -0.33 2.93
C ASN A 23 -9.75 1.21 3.10
N VAL A 24 -8.73 1.72 3.80
CA VAL A 24 -8.53 3.16 3.97
C VAL A 24 -8.20 3.81 2.63
N LEU A 25 -7.31 3.21 1.84
CA LEU A 25 -6.91 3.74 0.55
C LEU A 25 -8.05 3.74 -0.48
N GLU A 26 -8.81 2.65 -0.54
CA GLU A 26 -9.98 2.53 -1.43
C GLU A 26 -11.03 3.59 -1.10
N LYS A 27 -11.37 3.75 0.19
CA LYS A 27 -12.37 4.73 0.62
C LYS A 27 -11.91 6.18 0.43
N THR A 28 -10.63 6.46 0.62
CA THR A 28 -10.11 7.84 0.61
C THR A 28 -9.82 8.33 -0.80
N PHE A 29 -9.28 7.45 -1.66
CA PHE A 29 -8.75 7.85 -2.96
C PHE A 29 -9.52 7.28 -4.15
N ASN A 30 -10.48 6.37 -3.93
CA ASN A 30 -11.25 5.68 -4.96
C ASN A 30 -10.39 5.30 -6.20
N PRO A 31 -9.32 4.53 -6.00
CA PRO A 31 -8.35 4.25 -7.05
C PRO A 31 -8.93 3.34 -8.13
N ILE A 32 -8.50 3.55 -9.36
CA ILE A 32 -8.81 2.68 -10.50
C ILE A 32 -7.97 1.41 -10.43
N VAL A 33 -6.72 1.54 -9.98
CA VAL A 33 -5.79 0.44 -9.75
C VAL A 33 -5.21 0.58 -8.35
N LEU A 34 -5.28 -0.49 -7.56
CA LEU A 34 -4.67 -0.58 -6.25
C LEU A 34 -4.00 -1.95 -6.08
N GLU A 35 -2.69 -1.93 -5.95
CA GLU A 35 -1.88 -3.09 -5.65
C GLU A 35 -1.09 -2.83 -4.37
N ILE A 36 -1.14 -3.78 -3.44
CA ILE A 36 -0.43 -3.71 -2.17
C ILE A 36 0.35 -5.02 -2.00
N GLU A 37 1.66 -4.90 -1.81
CA GLU A 37 2.57 -6.03 -1.64
C GLU A 37 3.32 -5.91 -0.30
N ASP A 38 3.41 -7.00 0.45
CA ASP A 38 4.19 -7.06 1.69
C ASP A 38 5.66 -7.41 1.39
N GLU A 39 6.53 -6.41 1.50
CA GLU A 39 7.98 -6.56 1.31
C GLU A 39 8.74 -6.78 2.64
N SER A 40 8.04 -7.01 3.76
CA SER A 40 8.66 -7.21 5.08
C SER A 40 9.67 -8.37 5.10
N HIS A 41 9.45 -9.39 4.27
CA HIS A 41 10.34 -10.55 4.14
C HIS A 41 11.70 -10.19 3.53
N ARG A 42 11.79 -9.16 2.68
CA ARG A 42 13.05 -8.73 2.02
C ARG A 42 14.05 -8.11 3.00
N HIS A 43 13.58 -7.69 4.16
CA HIS A 43 14.39 -7.05 5.20
C HIS A 43 14.51 -7.86 6.49
N ALA A 44 13.91 -9.06 6.55
CA ALA A 44 14.02 -9.96 7.69
C ALA A 44 15.45 -10.55 7.86
N HIS A 45 16.28 -10.52 6.82
CA HIS A 45 17.59 -11.17 6.82
C HIS A 45 18.73 -10.38 7.49
N HIS A 46 18.52 -9.14 7.95
CA HIS A 46 19.62 -8.31 8.47
C HIS A 46 19.43 -7.70 9.87
N LYS A 47 18.28 -7.84 10.52
CA LYS A 47 18.15 -7.38 11.91
C LYS A 47 18.45 -8.51 12.89
N ALA A 48 19.70 -8.55 13.34
CA ALA A 48 20.07 -9.11 14.62
C ALA A 48 19.12 -8.58 15.71
N MET A 49 18.46 -9.51 16.41
CA MET A 49 17.95 -9.34 17.77
C MET A 49 17.33 -7.96 18.11
N VAL A 50 16.17 -7.63 17.54
CA VAL A 50 15.31 -6.65 18.22
C VAL A 50 14.70 -7.39 19.41
N ARG A 51 15.21 -7.17 20.62
CA ARG A 51 14.56 -7.61 21.86
C ARG A 51 13.34 -6.72 22.11
N GLY A 52 12.15 -7.30 22.03
CA GLY A 52 10.88 -6.63 22.31
C GLY A 52 9.70 -7.45 21.80
N PRO A 53 8.45 -7.11 22.16
CA PRO A 53 7.24 -7.82 21.71
C PRO A 53 7.04 -7.80 20.18
N GLU A 54 7.78 -6.96 19.44
CA GLU A 54 7.76 -6.85 17.98
C GLU A 54 8.88 -7.66 17.28
N ALA A 55 9.60 -8.49 18.02
CA ALA A 55 10.61 -9.40 17.47
C ALA A 55 9.96 -10.41 16.51
N GLY A 56 10.00 -10.12 15.20
CA GLY A 56 9.37 -10.94 14.16
C GLY A 56 8.06 -10.36 13.61
N ALA A 57 7.80 -9.07 13.77
CA ALA A 57 6.66 -8.40 13.14
C ALA A 57 6.67 -8.63 11.61
N THR A 58 5.74 -9.46 11.15
CA THR A 58 5.31 -9.55 9.75
C THR A 58 4.50 -8.29 9.43
N GLU A 59 4.51 -7.80 8.19
CA GLU A 59 3.77 -6.59 7.76
C GLU A 59 4.29 -5.23 8.30
N THR A 60 5.61 -5.00 8.26
CA THR A 60 6.25 -3.71 8.61
C THR A 60 6.59 -2.84 7.40
N HIS A 61 6.74 -3.43 6.21
CA HIS A 61 7.07 -2.74 4.97
C HIS A 61 6.08 -3.11 3.87
N PHE A 62 5.36 -2.13 3.35
CA PHE A 62 4.47 -2.36 2.21
C PHE A 62 4.90 -1.53 1.00
N ARG A 63 4.71 -2.13 -0.17
CA ARG A 63 4.75 -1.44 -1.45
C ARG A 63 3.33 -1.25 -1.94
N VAL A 64 2.97 0.00 -2.23
CA VAL A 64 1.65 0.37 -2.72
C VAL A 64 1.80 1.01 -4.09
N LEU A 65 1.19 0.41 -5.09
CA LEU A 65 0.97 1.02 -6.39
C LEU A 65 -0.49 1.45 -6.46
N MET A 66 -0.70 2.74 -6.71
CA MET A 66 -2.03 3.31 -6.79
C MET A 66 -2.16 4.23 -8.00
N VAL A 67 -3.23 4.02 -8.78
CA VAL A 67 -3.65 4.89 -9.85
C VAL A 67 -4.98 5.54 -9.47
N SER A 68 -5.00 6.85 -9.30
CA SER A 68 -6.23 7.60 -8.96
C SER A 68 -6.24 8.99 -9.58
N ALA A 69 -7.44 9.45 -9.96
CA ALA A 69 -7.67 10.83 -10.39
C ALA A 69 -7.48 11.86 -9.25
N ALA A 70 -7.50 11.42 -7.97
CA ALA A 70 -7.24 12.26 -6.81
C ALA A 70 -5.82 12.89 -6.82
N PHE A 71 -4.91 12.36 -7.63
CA PHE A 71 -3.54 12.82 -7.76
C PHE A 71 -3.33 13.82 -8.91
N GLU A 72 -4.37 14.13 -9.68
CA GLU A 72 -4.32 15.09 -10.78
C GLU A 72 -4.05 16.51 -10.26
N GLY A 73 -3.07 17.20 -10.86
CA GLY A 73 -2.63 18.51 -10.39
C GLY A 73 -1.84 18.53 -9.07
N VAL A 74 -1.67 17.38 -8.40
CA VAL A 74 -0.90 17.27 -7.14
C VAL A 74 0.54 16.86 -7.43
N ASN A 75 1.50 17.57 -6.85
CA ASN A 75 2.92 17.21 -6.98
C ASN A 75 3.26 15.90 -6.24
N ARG A 76 4.35 15.24 -6.62
CA ARG A 76 4.76 13.94 -6.06
C ARG A 76 4.84 13.92 -4.53
N VAL A 77 5.42 14.96 -3.91
CA VAL A 77 5.60 15.03 -2.45
C VAL A 77 4.25 15.12 -1.74
N ASN A 78 3.34 15.94 -2.24
CA ASN A 78 2.00 16.10 -1.70
C ASN A 78 1.17 14.84 -1.89
N ARG A 79 1.30 14.13 -3.02
CA ARG A 79 0.65 12.82 -3.21
C ARG A 79 1.08 11.84 -2.11
N SER A 80 2.38 11.73 -1.87
CA SER A 80 2.91 10.89 -0.78
C SER A 80 2.40 11.34 0.58
N ARG A 81 2.40 12.65 0.84
CA ARG A 81 1.89 13.21 2.10
C ARG A 81 0.43 12.88 2.35
N MET A 82 -0.44 13.01 1.34
CA MET A 82 -1.86 12.65 1.45
C MET A 82 -2.04 11.18 1.84
N VAL A 83 -1.27 10.28 1.23
CA VAL A 83 -1.33 8.85 1.56
C VAL A 83 -0.79 8.57 2.96
N HIS A 84 0.32 9.21 3.36
CA HIS A 84 0.85 9.09 4.72
C HIS A 84 -0.13 9.62 5.77
N GLU A 85 -0.83 10.73 5.50
CA GLU A 85 -1.84 11.29 6.39
C GLU A 85 -3.04 10.34 6.53
N ALA A 86 -3.50 9.75 5.43
CA ALA A 86 -4.56 8.74 5.46
C ALA A 86 -4.17 7.49 6.29
N LEU A 87 -2.89 7.08 6.22
CA LEU A 87 -2.37 5.90 6.89
C LEU A 87 -1.68 6.19 8.23
N ALA A 88 -1.74 7.42 8.74
CA ALA A 88 -1.13 7.80 10.01
C ALA A 88 -1.53 6.90 11.21
N PRO A 89 -2.78 6.40 11.31
CA PRO A 89 -3.15 5.44 12.34
C PRO A 89 -2.39 4.11 12.24
N GLU A 90 -2.05 3.67 11.03
CA GLU A 90 -1.31 2.40 10.82
C GLU A 90 0.18 2.55 11.12
N PHE A 91 0.77 3.74 10.90
CA PHE A 91 2.13 4.03 11.39
C PHE A 91 2.22 3.98 12.92
N SER A 92 1.15 4.38 13.61
CA SER A 92 1.07 4.26 15.06
C SER A 92 0.87 2.81 15.53
N SER A 93 0.42 1.91 14.64
CA SER A 93 0.14 0.49 14.91
C SER A 93 1.30 -0.46 14.60
N GLY A 94 2.47 0.08 14.23
CA GLY A 94 3.71 -0.68 13.98
C GLY A 94 4.17 -0.72 12.52
N LEU A 95 3.49 -0.04 11.59
CA LEU A 95 3.99 0.11 10.22
C LEU A 95 5.26 0.98 10.20
N HIS A 96 6.34 0.49 9.57
CA HIS A 96 7.63 1.18 9.56
C HIS A 96 7.86 2.00 8.29
N ALA A 97 7.58 1.43 7.11
CA ALA A 97 7.84 2.12 5.85
C ALA A 97 6.84 1.73 4.75
N LEU A 98 6.62 2.69 3.84
CA LEU A 98 5.78 2.53 2.67
C LEU A 98 6.54 2.94 1.41
N ALA A 99 6.61 2.05 0.42
CA ALA A 99 7.07 2.38 -0.93
C ALA A 99 5.86 2.75 -1.79
N LEU A 100 5.66 4.05 -2.02
CA LEU A 100 4.49 4.57 -2.73
C LEU A 100 4.79 4.85 -4.21
N THR A 101 4.05 4.19 -5.10
CA THR A 101 4.01 4.50 -6.54
C THR A 101 2.64 5.07 -6.88
N LEU A 102 2.53 6.41 -6.87
CA LEU A 102 1.26 7.12 -7.04
C LEU A 102 1.20 7.78 -8.41
N ARG A 103 0.28 7.33 -9.26
CA ARG A 103 0.11 7.82 -10.63
C ARG A 103 -1.30 8.31 -10.88
N THR A 104 -1.45 9.21 -11.83
CA THR A 104 -2.77 9.56 -12.38
C THR A 104 -3.17 8.56 -13.48
N PRO A 105 -4.46 8.44 -13.83
CA PRO A 105 -4.90 7.61 -14.95
C PRO A 105 -4.16 7.95 -16.25
N GLN A 106 -3.99 9.24 -16.53
CA GLN A 106 -3.28 9.77 -17.69
C GLN A 106 -1.78 9.39 -17.68
N GLU A 107 -1.15 9.32 -16.51
CA GLU A 107 0.24 8.86 -16.37
C GLU A 107 0.36 7.34 -16.54
N SER A 108 -0.67 6.56 -16.16
CA SER A 108 -0.67 5.11 -16.36
C SER A 108 -0.86 4.72 -17.83
N GLU A 109 -1.71 5.44 -18.57
CA GLU A 109 -1.95 5.21 -20.00
C GLU A 109 -0.71 5.50 -20.86
N LYS A 110 0.11 6.49 -20.47
CA LYS A 110 1.35 6.84 -21.19
C LYS A 110 2.50 5.85 -21.00
N VAL A 111 2.38 4.92 -20.06
CA VAL A 111 3.44 3.95 -19.73
C VAL A 111 3.10 2.54 -20.24
N ALA A 112 1.96 2.37 -20.91
CA ALA A 112 1.59 1.15 -21.64
C ALA A 112 2.01 1.25 -23.11
#